data_AF-A0A7C8CMN9-F1
#
_entry.id   AF-A0A7C8CMN9-F1
#
_cell.length_a   1.000
_cell.length_b   1.000
_cell.length_c   1.000
_cell.angle_alpha   90.00
_cell.angle_beta   90.00
_cell.angle_gamma   90.00
#
_symmetry.space_group_name_H-M   'P 1'
#
loop_
_entity.id
_entity.type
_entity.pdbx_description
1 polymer ?
#
loop_
_entity_poly.entity_id
_entity_poly.type
_entity_poly.pdbx_seq_one_letter_code
_entity_poly.pdbx_strand_id
1 'polypeptide(L)'
;MEGVRCETYARRIADEDESVSEIIGVVMLLAMVISILGLVLVALQPYVNDFDDNKNWSVARVTAEQIQDRINLVGSAANGTGIAFTIPLISSSLGSMGMAETWTIQADLEGHDRVFLSLENGSLISLYSQNETASLVTVEKDGLLTSYNLSSGPDAQIIDINRTHEKSLIINVYNSEGENIHRYISIRLSGIILSTRMNVGTHSMALINSARLERMPNEQWTIETWPKLRFEDSSAGQQRVSLTLTDIEAEGSMPSGNSATLELLSKGPISLFDELARNLRFSMVNDVHEIITPQYIAHWSGDYSIHNAISSSGEYRGFGPWQRQSGSDGLTLFPSDNKFLLQINLQQVEVIG
;
A
#
# COMPACT_ATOMS: atom_id res chain seq x y z
N MET A 1 -98.42 -26.24 18.10
CA MET A 1 -97.60 -26.50 16.89
C MET A 1 -96.38 -25.55 16.88
N GLU A 2 -95.66 -25.41 18.00
CA GLU A 2 -94.56 -24.43 18.15
C GLU A 2 -93.24 -25.02 18.67
N GLY A 3 -93.20 -26.26 19.16
CA GLY A 3 -91.98 -26.87 19.70
C GLY A 3 -90.99 -27.39 18.65
N VAL A 4 -91.45 -27.78 17.46
CA VAL A 4 -90.61 -28.51 16.48
C VAL A 4 -89.75 -27.58 15.62
N ARG A 5 -90.12 -26.30 15.45
CA ARG A 5 -89.31 -25.33 14.68
C ARG A 5 -88.10 -24.80 15.46
N CYS A 6 -88.14 -24.83 16.79
CA CYS A 6 -87.09 -24.26 17.63
C CYS A 6 -85.87 -25.21 17.75
N GLU A 7 -86.09 -26.53 17.77
CA GLU A 7 -85.00 -27.52 17.83
C GLU A 7 -84.19 -27.61 16.52
N THR A 8 -84.83 -27.41 15.36
CA THR A 8 -84.12 -27.47 14.07
C THR A 8 -83.27 -26.23 13.81
N TYR A 9 -83.65 -25.07 14.34
CA TYR A 9 -82.88 -23.83 14.23
C TYR A 9 -81.68 -23.83 15.18
N ALA A 10 -81.86 -24.32 16.41
CA ALA A 10 -80.78 -24.45 17.38
C ALA A 10 -79.67 -25.41 16.94
N ARG A 11 -80.03 -26.51 16.26
CA ARG A 11 -79.06 -27.49 15.76
C ARG A 11 -78.22 -26.97 14.57
N ARG A 12 -78.78 -26.07 13.76
CA ARG A 12 -78.09 -25.47 12.61
C ARG A 12 -77.07 -24.42 13.02
N ILE A 13 -77.36 -23.66 14.08
CA ILE A 13 -76.43 -22.69 14.67
C ILE A 13 -75.27 -23.40 15.36
N ALA A 14 -75.51 -24.55 16.02
CA ALA A 14 -74.45 -25.33 16.65
C ALA A 14 -73.42 -25.90 15.63
N ASP A 15 -73.87 -26.39 14.48
CA ASP A 15 -72.98 -26.86 13.39
C ASP A 15 -72.23 -25.69 12.71
N GLU A 16 -72.86 -24.52 12.57
CA GLU A 16 -72.19 -23.31 12.06
C GLU A 16 -71.12 -22.79 13.04
N ASP A 17 -71.38 -22.80 14.36
CA ASP A 17 -70.40 -22.40 15.38
C ASP A 17 -69.23 -23.40 15.46
N GLU A 18 -69.47 -24.70 15.28
CA GLU A 18 -68.41 -25.73 15.26
C GLU A 18 -67.49 -25.59 14.03
N SER A 19 -68.07 -25.37 12.84
CA SER A 19 -67.31 -25.13 11.61
C SER A 19 -66.58 -23.77 11.59
N VAL A 20 -67.18 -22.73 12.16
CA VAL A 20 -66.53 -21.42 12.36
C VAL A 20 -65.41 -21.52 13.40
N SER A 21 -65.58 -22.29 14.47
CA SER A 21 -64.53 -22.54 15.48
C SER A 21 -63.34 -23.31 14.90
N GLU A 22 -63.55 -24.26 13.99
CA GLU A 22 -62.46 -24.97 13.29
C GLU A 22 -61.66 -24.02 12.39
N ILE A 23 -62.35 -23.20 11.59
CA ILE A 23 -61.72 -22.23 10.69
C ILE A 23 -60.97 -21.15 11.49
N ILE A 24 -61.55 -20.63 12.58
CA ILE A 24 -60.90 -19.65 13.45
C ILE A 24 -59.68 -20.26 14.15
N GLY A 25 -59.76 -21.53 14.61
CA GLY A 25 -58.64 -22.23 15.21
C GLY A 25 -57.45 -22.40 14.26
N VAL A 26 -57.70 -22.79 13.00
CA VAL A 26 -56.67 -22.91 11.97
C VAL A 26 -56.07 -21.55 11.61
N VAL A 27 -56.88 -20.51 11.47
CA VAL A 27 -56.41 -19.15 11.17
C VAL A 27 -55.57 -18.59 12.32
N MET A 28 -55.95 -18.84 13.57
CA MET A 28 -55.19 -18.42 14.75
C MET A 28 -53.83 -19.14 14.84
N LEU A 29 -53.79 -20.45 14.57
CA LEU A 29 -52.54 -21.20 14.50
C LEU A 29 -51.64 -20.71 13.37
N LEU A 30 -52.20 -20.47 12.18
CA LEU A 30 -51.45 -19.92 11.05
C LEU A 30 -50.87 -18.54 11.39
N ALA A 31 -51.68 -17.66 11.98
CA ALA A 31 -51.24 -16.33 12.40
C ALA A 31 -50.12 -16.40 13.44
N MET A 32 -50.21 -17.32 14.40
CA MET A 32 -49.16 -17.56 15.40
C MET A 32 -47.87 -18.05 14.74
N VAL A 33 -47.95 -19.01 13.81
CA VAL A 33 -46.78 -19.53 13.09
C VAL A 33 -46.11 -18.44 12.26
N ILE A 34 -46.88 -17.66 11.51
CA ILE A 34 -46.34 -16.54 10.71
C ILE A 34 -45.69 -15.48 11.63
N SER A 35 -46.30 -15.19 12.78
CA SER A 35 -45.76 -14.23 13.75
C SER A 35 -44.44 -14.72 14.37
N ILE A 36 -44.36 -16.01 14.73
CA ILE A 36 -43.12 -16.60 15.28
C ILE A 36 -42.03 -16.63 14.21
N LEU A 37 -42.35 -17.04 12.98
CA LEU A 37 -41.38 -17.03 11.87
C LEU A 37 -40.90 -15.61 11.56
N GLY A 38 -41.79 -14.62 11.58
CA GLY A 38 -41.41 -13.20 11.42
C GLY A 38 -40.50 -12.71 12.54
N LEU A 39 -40.78 -13.06 13.79
CA LEU A 39 -39.93 -12.72 14.94
C LEU A 39 -38.55 -13.36 14.83
N VAL A 40 -38.49 -14.63 14.42
CA VAL A 40 -37.22 -15.36 14.22
C VAL A 40 -36.40 -14.72 13.10
N LEU A 41 -37.03 -14.32 11.99
CA LEU A 41 -36.31 -13.67 10.89
C LEU A 41 -35.69 -12.34 11.33
N VAL A 42 -36.45 -11.50 12.05
CA VAL A 42 -35.94 -10.22 12.58
C VAL A 42 -34.81 -10.44 13.59
N ALA A 43 -34.93 -11.47 14.44
CA ALA A 43 -33.89 -11.83 15.39
C ALA A 43 -32.61 -12.38 14.71
N LEU A 44 -32.75 -13.07 13.56
CA LEU A 44 -31.62 -13.61 12.80
C LEU A 44 -30.99 -12.62 11.83
N GLN A 45 -31.69 -11.55 11.43
CA GLN A 45 -31.20 -10.54 10.49
C GLN A 45 -29.80 -10.00 10.81
N PRO A 46 -29.44 -9.61 12.06
CA PRO A 46 -28.08 -9.15 12.35
C PRO A 46 -27.02 -10.21 12.04
N TYR A 47 -27.29 -11.49 12.34
CA TYR A 47 -26.36 -12.58 12.05
C TYR A 47 -26.21 -12.86 10.55
N VAL A 48 -27.28 -12.72 9.77
CA VAL A 48 -27.21 -12.85 8.31
C VAL A 48 -26.37 -11.71 7.71
N ASN A 49 -26.57 -10.48 8.20
CA ASN A 49 -25.81 -9.32 7.76
C ASN A 49 -24.31 -9.46 8.09
N ASP A 50 -23.98 -9.92 9.30
CA ASP A 50 -22.59 -10.18 9.71
C ASP A 50 -21.96 -11.30 8.89
N PHE A 51 -22.74 -12.33 8.53
CA PHE A 51 -22.26 -13.41 7.66
C PHE A 51 -21.94 -12.91 6.26
N ASP A 52 -22.83 -12.11 5.66
CA ASP A 52 -22.60 -11.52 4.34
C ASP A 52 -21.41 -10.55 4.34
N ASP A 53 -21.26 -9.75 5.39
CA ASP A 53 -20.11 -8.86 5.58
C ASP A 53 -18.80 -9.63 5.69
N ASN A 54 -18.75 -10.68 6.52
CA ASN A 54 -17.57 -11.54 6.64
C ASN A 54 -17.21 -12.24 5.32
N LYS A 55 -18.22 -12.69 4.57
CA LYS A 55 -18.02 -13.27 3.24
C LYS A 55 -17.47 -12.25 2.26
N ASN A 56 -18.04 -11.04 2.21
CA ASN A 56 -17.61 -9.98 1.31
C ASN A 56 -16.17 -9.54 1.62
N TRP A 57 -15.84 -9.36 2.90
CA TRP A 57 -14.49 -9.07 3.35
C TRP A 57 -13.49 -10.18 2.95
N SER A 58 -13.83 -11.44 3.21
CA SER A 58 -12.98 -12.57 2.86
C SER A 58 -12.74 -12.67 1.35
N VAL A 59 -13.78 -12.45 0.54
CA VAL A 59 -13.66 -12.42 -0.92
C VAL A 59 -12.76 -11.28 -1.37
N ALA A 60 -12.94 -10.07 -0.83
CA ALA A 60 -12.13 -8.90 -1.15
C ALA A 60 -10.64 -9.14 -0.86
N ARG A 61 -10.31 -9.75 0.29
CA ARG A 61 -8.93 -10.10 0.67
C ARG A 61 -8.29 -11.06 -0.33
N VAL A 62 -9.01 -12.12 -0.73
CA VAL A 62 -8.53 -13.08 -1.73
C VAL A 62 -8.35 -12.41 -3.09
N THR A 63 -9.28 -11.55 -3.51
CA THR A 63 -9.15 -10.78 -4.76
C THR A 63 -7.92 -9.87 -4.74
N ALA A 64 -7.70 -9.15 -3.63
CA ALA A 64 -6.54 -8.29 -3.47
C ALA A 64 -5.22 -9.07 -3.51
N GLU A 65 -5.16 -10.25 -2.89
CA GLU A 65 -4.01 -11.15 -2.96
C GLU A 65 -3.73 -11.61 -4.40
N GLN A 66 -4.76 -12.05 -5.12
CA GLN A 66 -4.62 -12.45 -6.52
C GLN A 66 -4.14 -11.32 -7.44
N ILE A 67 -4.64 -10.09 -7.23
CA ILE A 67 -4.17 -8.91 -7.97
C ILE A 67 -2.70 -8.65 -7.63
N GLN A 68 -2.34 -8.63 -6.34
CA GLN A 68 -0.98 -8.35 -5.90
C GLN A 68 0.03 -9.38 -6.41
N ASP A 69 -0.31 -10.66 -6.41
CA ASP A 69 0.55 -11.73 -6.92
C ASP A 69 0.80 -11.59 -8.42
N ARG A 70 -0.23 -11.22 -9.18
CA ARG A 70 -0.09 -10.98 -10.63
C ARG A 70 0.73 -9.72 -10.91
N ILE A 71 0.55 -8.66 -10.13
CA ILE A 71 1.37 -7.45 -10.21
C ILE A 71 2.83 -7.78 -9.90
N ASN A 72 3.10 -8.55 -8.84
CA ASN A 72 4.46 -8.97 -8.48
C ASN A 72 5.10 -9.81 -9.59
N LEU A 73 4.33 -10.71 -10.21
CA LEU A 73 4.79 -11.54 -11.31
C LEU A 73 5.15 -10.69 -12.53
N VAL A 74 4.22 -9.83 -12.98
CA VAL A 74 4.38 -8.98 -14.16
C VAL A 74 5.48 -7.93 -13.93
N GLY A 75 5.53 -7.30 -12.76
CA GLY A 75 6.52 -6.27 -12.45
C GLY A 75 7.97 -6.74 -12.51
N SER A 76 8.22 -8.05 -12.36
CA SER A 76 9.54 -8.66 -12.54
C SER A 76 9.86 -9.08 -13.99
N ALA A 77 8.86 -9.06 -14.87
CA ALA A 77 9.00 -9.52 -16.25
C ALA A 77 9.63 -8.45 -17.15
N ALA A 78 10.15 -8.88 -18.31
CA ALA A 78 10.69 -7.99 -19.32
C ALA A 78 9.61 -7.04 -19.88
N ASN A 79 10.05 -5.88 -20.38
CA ASN A 79 9.17 -4.87 -20.99
C ASN A 79 8.29 -5.51 -22.08
N GLY A 80 7.00 -5.19 -22.06
CA GLY A 80 6.00 -5.71 -22.98
C GLY A 80 5.42 -7.08 -22.60
N THR A 81 5.85 -7.69 -21.49
CA THR A 81 5.23 -8.91 -20.96
C THR A 81 4.00 -8.56 -20.16
N GLY A 82 2.87 -9.22 -20.43
CA GLY A 82 1.63 -8.94 -19.72
C GLY A 82 0.76 -10.17 -19.45
N ILE A 83 -0.26 -9.98 -18.62
CA ILE A 83 -1.27 -10.98 -18.29
C ILE A 83 -2.65 -10.32 -18.25
N ALA A 84 -3.63 -10.95 -18.88
CA ALA A 84 -5.03 -10.58 -18.76
C ALA A 84 -5.76 -11.58 -17.86
N PHE A 85 -6.63 -11.09 -16.97
CA PHE A 85 -7.43 -11.94 -16.10
C PHE A 85 -8.72 -11.25 -15.67
N THR A 86 -9.74 -12.03 -15.34
CA THR A 86 -11.02 -11.53 -14.87
C THR A 86 -11.20 -11.81 -13.39
N ILE A 87 -11.62 -10.81 -12.63
CA ILE A 87 -11.93 -10.89 -11.20
C ILE A 87 -13.42 -10.62 -10.95
N PRO A 88 -14.07 -11.36 -10.04
CA PRO A 88 -15.41 -11.02 -9.57
C PRO A 88 -15.34 -9.80 -8.64
N LEU A 89 -16.23 -8.84 -8.87
CA LEU A 89 -16.35 -7.58 -8.12
C LEU A 89 -17.79 -7.35 -7.61
N ILE A 90 -18.53 -8.41 -7.28
CA ILE A 90 -19.97 -8.36 -6.97
C ILE A 90 -20.32 -7.31 -5.89
N SER A 91 -19.53 -7.22 -4.83
CA SER A 91 -19.69 -6.25 -3.73
C SER A 91 -18.53 -5.24 -3.67
N SER A 92 -17.64 -5.27 -4.65
CA SER A 92 -16.38 -4.52 -4.65
C SER A 92 -16.24 -3.63 -5.87
N SER A 93 -15.42 -2.60 -5.78
CA SER A 93 -15.05 -1.74 -6.91
C SER A 93 -13.56 -1.46 -6.89
N LEU A 94 -12.95 -1.38 -8.07
CA LEU A 94 -11.55 -1.05 -8.23
C LEU A 94 -11.39 0.44 -8.52
N GLY A 95 -10.39 1.07 -7.91
CA GLY A 95 -10.00 2.45 -8.17
C GLY A 95 -8.50 2.56 -8.34
N SER A 96 -8.05 3.56 -9.08
CA SER A 96 -6.64 3.92 -9.17
C SER A 96 -6.26 4.89 -8.04
N MET A 97 -5.00 4.82 -7.61
CA MET A 97 -4.42 5.73 -6.63
C MET A 97 -3.13 6.32 -7.22
N GLY A 98 -3.20 7.55 -7.73
CA GLY A 98 -2.00 8.24 -8.23
C GLY A 98 -1.15 8.77 -7.08
N MET A 99 0.17 8.64 -7.19
CA MET A 99 1.16 9.23 -6.25
C MET A 99 0.84 8.94 -4.78
N ALA A 100 0.56 7.67 -4.46
CA ALA A 100 0.17 7.26 -3.12
C ALA A 100 1.36 7.17 -2.14
N GLU A 101 2.58 6.99 -2.65
CA GLU A 101 3.81 7.02 -1.85
C GLU A 101 4.90 7.83 -2.55
N THR A 102 5.68 8.58 -1.79
CA THR A 102 6.91 9.22 -2.26
C THR A 102 8.10 8.64 -1.53
N TRP A 103 9.04 8.07 -2.28
CA TRP A 103 10.28 7.48 -1.76
C TRP A 103 11.46 8.35 -2.13
N THR A 104 12.21 8.79 -1.13
CA THR A 104 13.48 9.50 -1.30
C THR A 104 14.61 8.60 -0.81
N ILE A 105 15.57 8.29 -1.67
CA ILE A 105 16.68 7.40 -1.36
C ILE A 105 17.98 8.04 -1.85
N GLN A 106 19.00 8.07 -1.01
CA GLN A 106 20.31 8.59 -1.37
C GLN A 106 21.42 7.74 -0.75
N ALA A 107 22.52 7.58 -1.47
CA ALA A 107 23.69 6.87 -0.98
C ALA A 107 24.97 7.37 -1.67
N ASP A 108 26.08 7.28 -0.94
CA ASP A 108 27.41 7.52 -1.49
C ASP A 108 27.91 6.22 -2.12
N LEU A 109 28.41 6.29 -3.36
CA LEU A 109 28.76 5.11 -4.17
C LEU A 109 30.27 4.88 -4.16
N GLU A 110 31.04 5.93 -4.45
CA GLU A 110 32.48 5.85 -4.65
C GLU A 110 33.28 6.75 -3.69
N GLY A 111 34.56 6.42 -3.50
CA GLY A 111 35.50 7.18 -2.69
C GLY A 111 35.26 7.14 -1.18
N HIS A 112 35.78 8.15 -0.49
CA HIS A 112 35.51 8.46 0.92
C HIS A 112 34.77 9.79 1.11
N ASP A 113 34.32 10.43 0.02
CA ASP A 113 33.56 11.67 0.08
C ASP A 113 32.19 11.49 0.76
N ARG A 114 31.70 12.51 1.43
CA ARG A 114 30.36 12.51 2.00
C ARG A 114 29.59 13.62 1.35
N VAL A 115 28.59 13.25 0.56
CA VAL A 115 27.72 14.20 -0.10
C VAL A 115 26.40 14.27 0.66
N PHE A 116 25.93 15.49 0.83
CA PHE A 116 24.64 15.80 1.41
C PHE A 116 23.83 16.52 0.34
N LEU A 117 22.71 15.92 -0.03
CA LEU A 117 21.78 16.49 -0.97
C LEU A 117 20.42 16.61 -0.29
N SER A 118 19.86 17.80 -0.31
CA SER A 118 18.49 18.06 0.10
C SER A 118 17.72 18.78 -1.01
N LEU A 119 16.47 18.37 -1.20
CA LEU A 119 15.55 19.00 -2.13
C LEU A 119 14.64 19.96 -1.37
N GLU A 120 14.78 21.25 -1.62
CA GLU A 120 13.97 22.31 -1.04
C GLU A 120 12.88 22.72 -2.02
N ASN A 121 11.63 22.78 -1.54
CA ASN A 121 10.44 23.18 -2.32
C ASN A 121 10.23 22.38 -3.62
N GLY A 122 10.86 21.22 -3.78
CA GLY A 122 10.74 20.34 -4.93
C GLY A 122 11.47 20.80 -6.20
N SER A 123 12.12 21.97 -6.19
CA SER A 123 12.83 22.53 -7.37
C SER A 123 14.21 23.09 -7.07
N LEU A 124 14.56 23.32 -5.81
CA LEU A 124 15.88 23.80 -5.42
C LEU A 124 16.65 22.64 -4.82
N ILE A 125 17.80 22.32 -5.39
CA ILE A 125 18.71 21.32 -4.86
C ILE A 125 19.79 22.05 -4.08
N SER A 126 19.91 21.74 -2.79
CA SER A 126 21.05 22.15 -1.98
C SER A 126 22.02 20.98 -1.89
N LEU A 127 23.22 21.17 -2.44
CA LEU A 127 24.28 20.17 -2.48
C LEU A 127 25.48 20.65 -1.69
N TYR A 128 25.96 19.79 -0.79
CA TYR A 128 27.17 20.00 -0.01
C TYR A 128 28.05 18.75 -0.05
N SER A 129 29.32 18.91 -0.45
CA SER A 129 30.34 17.86 -0.45
C SER A 129 31.37 18.18 0.62
N GLN A 130 31.56 17.28 1.58
CA GLN A 130 32.45 17.51 2.72
C GLN A 130 33.92 17.58 2.31
N ASN A 131 34.34 16.81 1.30
CA ASN A 131 35.73 16.77 0.84
C ASN A 131 35.96 17.59 -0.43
N GLU A 132 34.99 18.40 -0.86
CA GLU A 132 35.06 19.28 -2.03
C GLU A 132 35.39 18.54 -3.35
N THR A 133 35.03 17.27 -3.47
CA THR A 133 35.36 16.46 -4.67
C THR A 133 34.31 16.53 -5.77
N ALA A 134 33.10 17.00 -5.44
CA ALA A 134 31.99 17.11 -6.38
C ALA A 134 32.27 18.18 -7.46
N SER A 135 32.22 17.78 -8.73
CA SER A 135 32.56 18.63 -9.89
C SER A 135 31.39 18.84 -10.86
N LEU A 136 30.54 17.83 -11.01
CA LEU A 136 29.45 17.82 -11.99
C LEU A 136 28.22 17.15 -11.38
N VAL A 137 27.06 17.74 -11.62
CA VAL A 137 25.76 17.14 -11.26
C VAL A 137 24.99 16.87 -12.54
N THR A 138 24.45 15.67 -12.66
CA THR A 138 23.44 15.37 -13.66
C THR A 138 22.10 15.15 -12.98
N VAL A 139 21.08 15.80 -13.50
CA VAL A 139 19.71 15.71 -13.05
C VAL A 139 18.91 15.08 -14.18
N GLU A 140 18.42 13.88 -13.96
CA GLU A 140 17.44 13.21 -14.79
C GLU A 140 16.06 13.40 -14.16
N LYS A 141 15.19 14.10 -14.89
CA LYS A 141 13.83 14.40 -14.47
C LYS A 141 12.85 13.83 -15.47
N ASP A 142 12.05 12.86 -15.04
CA ASP A 142 11.01 12.24 -15.87
C ASP A 142 11.53 11.82 -17.26
N GLY A 143 12.79 11.37 -17.34
CA GLY A 143 13.52 10.97 -18.56
C GLY A 143 14.30 12.08 -19.29
N LEU A 144 14.22 13.34 -18.85
CA LEU A 144 15.01 14.45 -19.40
C LEU A 144 16.29 14.65 -18.59
N LEU A 145 17.45 14.54 -19.26
CA LEU A 145 18.76 14.74 -18.63
C LEU A 145 19.25 16.18 -18.79
N THR A 146 19.68 16.78 -17.68
CA THR A 146 20.32 18.10 -17.62
C THR A 146 21.58 18.04 -16.76
N SER A 147 22.60 18.82 -17.12
CA SER A 147 23.89 18.79 -16.43
C SER A 147 24.28 20.19 -15.94
N TYR A 148 24.85 20.25 -14.75
CA TYR A 148 25.27 21.46 -14.07
C TYR A 148 26.70 21.29 -13.55
N ASN A 149 27.59 22.22 -13.91
CA ASN A 149 28.94 22.23 -13.36
C ASN A 149 28.92 22.82 -11.96
N LEU A 150 29.61 22.17 -11.03
CA LEU A 150 29.81 22.66 -9.68
C LEU A 150 31.13 23.42 -9.57
N SER A 151 31.13 24.48 -8.76
CA SER A 151 32.35 25.16 -8.34
C SER A 151 32.91 24.49 -7.10
N SER A 152 34.20 24.15 -7.04
CA SER A 152 34.81 23.69 -5.79
C SER A 152 34.71 24.78 -4.71
N GLY A 153 34.22 24.41 -3.52
CA GLY A 153 34.14 25.31 -2.37
C GLY A 153 33.44 24.68 -1.17
N PRO A 154 33.58 25.29 0.02
CA PRO A 154 33.04 24.76 1.27
C PRO A 154 31.56 25.08 1.48
N ASP A 155 30.97 25.92 0.63
CA ASP A 155 29.56 26.34 0.77
C ASP A 155 28.62 25.40 -0.01
N ALA A 156 27.40 25.25 0.50
CA ALA A 156 26.36 24.51 -0.20
C ALA A 156 26.00 25.23 -1.51
N GLN A 157 25.99 24.47 -2.60
CA GLN A 157 25.59 24.96 -3.91
C GLN A 157 24.11 24.74 -4.15
N ILE A 158 23.45 25.80 -4.62
CA ILE A 158 22.01 25.78 -4.91
C ILE A 158 21.84 25.68 -6.43
N ILE A 159 21.15 24.62 -6.85
CA ILE A 159 20.81 24.38 -8.27
C ILE A 159 19.31 24.46 -8.41
N ASP A 160 18.84 25.32 -9.32
CA ASP A 160 17.42 25.39 -9.69
C ASP A 160 17.14 24.49 -10.90
N ILE A 161 16.26 23.50 -10.68
CA ILE A 161 15.79 22.59 -11.74
C ILE A 161 14.52 23.10 -12.44
N ASN A 162 14.15 24.37 -12.20
CA ASN A 162 13.08 25.16 -12.81
C ASN A 162 11.63 24.65 -12.59
N ARG A 163 11.43 23.35 -12.30
CA ARG A 163 10.11 22.73 -12.09
C ARG A 163 10.21 21.47 -11.23
N THR A 164 9.17 21.20 -10.43
CA THR A 164 9.02 19.94 -9.67
C THR A 164 8.91 18.71 -10.59
N HIS A 165 9.43 17.56 -10.14
CA HIS A 165 9.26 16.29 -10.84
C HIS A 165 7.84 15.73 -10.67
N GLU A 166 7.33 15.05 -11.69
CA GLU A 166 6.00 14.43 -11.64
C GLU A 166 6.07 13.02 -11.09
N LYS A 167 6.99 12.18 -11.60
CA LYS A 167 7.14 10.79 -11.19
C LYS A 167 8.52 10.46 -10.67
N SER A 168 9.57 10.83 -11.40
CA SER A 168 10.94 10.44 -11.06
C SER A 168 11.93 11.58 -11.16
N LEU A 169 12.83 11.61 -10.17
CA LEU A 169 13.98 12.51 -10.11
C LEU A 169 15.18 11.68 -9.69
N ILE A 170 16.18 11.58 -10.57
CA ILE A 170 17.46 10.92 -10.30
C ILE A 170 18.54 11.99 -10.42
N ILE A 171 19.33 12.16 -9.38
CA ILE A 171 20.44 13.10 -9.35
C ILE A 171 21.71 12.29 -9.12
N ASN A 172 22.66 12.39 -10.05
CA ASN A 172 23.99 11.81 -9.90
C ASN A 172 25.01 12.93 -9.72
N VAL A 173 25.95 12.72 -8.81
CA VAL A 173 27.03 13.66 -8.53
C VAL A 173 28.34 12.98 -8.90
N TYR A 174 29.14 13.65 -9.71
CA TYR A 174 30.40 13.12 -10.22
C TYR A 174 31.59 13.89 -9.64
N ASN A 175 32.71 13.20 -9.49
CA ASN A 175 33.99 13.81 -9.15
C ASN A 175 34.68 14.42 -10.38
N SER A 176 35.87 15.01 -10.21
CA SER A 176 36.67 15.58 -11.31
C SER A 176 37.17 14.53 -12.32
N GLU A 177 37.18 13.26 -11.94
CA GLU A 177 37.62 12.13 -12.76
C GLU A 177 36.47 11.51 -13.57
N GLY A 178 35.23 11.94 -13.33
CA GLY A 178 34.02 11.46 -14.01
C GLY A 178 33.37 10.24 -13.36
N GLU A 179 33.78 9.87 -12.15
CA GLU A 179 33.19 8.78 -11.37
C GLU A 179 31.96 9.26 -10.60
N ASN A 180 30.94 8.41 -10.47
CA ASN A 180 29.73 8.73 -9.73
C ASN A 180 29.95 8.52 -8.23
N ILE A 181 30.06 9.61 -7.47
CA ILE A 181 30.34 9.55 -6.03
C ILE A 181 29.08 9.49 -5.18
N HIS A 182 27.94 9.98 -5.69
CA HIS A 182 26.70 10.02 -4.93
C HIS A 182 25.48 10.01 -5.85
N ARG A 183 24.45 9.25 -5.45
CA ARG A 183 23.17 9.21 -6.15
C ARG A 183 22.05 9.51 -5.18
N TYR A 184 21.17 10.41 -5.59
CA TYR A 184 19.90 10.73 -4.95
C TYR A 184 18.75 10.37 -5.90
N ILE A 185 17.68 9.81 -5.35
CA ILE A 185 16.51 9.37 -6.09
C ILE A 185 15.28 9.80 -5.32
N SER A 186 14.32 10.40 -6.02
CA SER A 186 12.97 10.66 -5.54
C SER A 186 11.98 10.08 -6.54
N ILE A 187 11.17 9.12 -6.10
CA ILE A 187 10.17 8.45 -6.94
C ILE A 187 8.82 8.51 -6.27
N ARG A 188 7.79 8.86 -7.03
CA ARG A 188 6.39 8.78 -6.63
C ARG A 188 5.77 7.51 -7.19
N LEU A 189 5.26 6.67 -6.31
CA LEU A 189 4.64 5.40 -6.63
C LEU A 189 3.12 5.53 -6.58
N SER A 190 2.48 4.95 -7.57
CA SER A 190 1.03 4.82 -7.66
C SER A 190 0.60 3.40 -7.25
N GLY A 191 -0.68 3.25 -6.96
CA GLY A 191 -1.28 2.01 -6.49
C GLY A 191 -2.71 1.83 -6.97
N ILE A 192 -3.33 0.79 -6.43
CA ILE A 192 -4.73 0.45 -6.70
C ILE A 192 -5.47 0.28 -5.39
N ILE A 193 -6.73 0.72 -5.34
CA ILE A 193 -7.61 0.52 -4.20
C ILE A 193 -8.77 -0.39 -4.56
N LEU A 194 -9.01 -1.39 -3.73
CA LEU A 194 -10.21 -2.21 -3.74
C LEU A 194 -11.14 -1.70 -2.64
N SER A 195 -12.35 -1.31 -3.00
CA SER A 195 -13.38 -0.85 -2.04
C SER A 195 -14.54 -1.82 -2.04
N THR A 196 -14.85 -2.39 -0.88
CA THR A 196 -15.94 -3.35 -0.71
C THR A 196 -17.04 -2.75 0.15
N ARG A 197 -18.27 -2.80 -0.35
CA ARG A 197 -19.44 -2.33 0.38
C ARG A 197 -19.89 -3.39 1.38
N MET A 198 -19.95 -3.00 2.65
CA MET A 198 -20.47 -3.79 3.76
C MET A 198 -21.70 -3.10 4.33
N ASN A 199 -22.46 -3.79 5.20
CA ASN A 199 -23.64 -3.20 5.83
C ASN A 199 -23.29 -2.04 6.78
N VAL A 200 -22.13 -2.13 7.45
CA VAL A 200 -21.66 -1.14 8.44
C VAL A 200 -20.87 0.01 7.81
N GLY A 201 -20.45 -0.12 6.54
CA GLY A 201 -19.72 0.91 5.80
C GLY A 201 -18.87 0.35 4.67
N THR A 202 -17.78 1.03 4.33
CA THR A 202 -16.86 0.59 3.26
C THR A 202 -15.58 0.04 3.84
N HIS A 203 -15.26 -1.20 3.48
CA HIS A 203 -13.94 -1.78 3.65
C HIS A 203 -13.05 -1.36 2.48
N SER A 204 -11.82 -0.96 2.77
CA SER A 204 -10.87 -0.48 1.76
C SER A 204 -9.55 -1.22 1.89
N MET A 205 -9.02 -1.69 0.77
CA MET A 205 -7.68 -2.26 0.68
C MET A 205 -6.87 -1.52 -0.38
N ALA A 206 -5.76 -0.91 0.01
CA ALA A 206 -4.83 -0.28 -0.93
C ALA A 206 -3.64 -1.22 -1.18
N LEU A 207 -3.32 -1.42 -2.45
CA LEU A 207 -2.17 -2.17 -2.95
C LEU A 207 -1.17 -1.17 -3.50
N ILE A 208 -0.09 -0.92 -2.76
CA ILE A 208 0.91 0.08 -3.10
C ILE A 208 2.29 -0.50 -2.78
N ASN A 209 3.22 -0.45 -3.72
CA ASN A 209 4.63 -0.80 -3.46
C ASN A 209 4.85 -2.18 -2.82
N SER A 210 4.19 -3.21 -3.34
CA SER A 210 4.16 -4.57 -2.76
C SER A 210 3.60 -4.66 -1.32
N ALA A 211 3.13 -3.55 -0.75
CA ALA A 211 2.47 -3.49 0.54
C ALA A 211 0.96 -3.49 0.38
N ARG A 212 0.28 -3.98 1.42
CA ARG A 212 -1.18 -4.01 1.49
C ARG A 212 -1.63 -3.28 2.74
N LEU A 213 -2.36 -2.20 2.53
CA LEU A 213 -2.99 -1.41 3.57
C LEU A 213 -4.46 -1.79 3.64
N GLU A 214 -5.00 -1.94 4.84
CA GLU A 214 -6.38 -2.32 5.07
C GLU A 214 -7.06 -1.31 5.99
N ARG A 215 -8.35 -1.05 5.73
CA ARG A 215 -9.19 -0.25 6.60
C ARG A 215 -10.59 -0.87 6.66
N MET A 216 -10.95 -1.37 7.83
CA MET A 216 -12.33 -1.76 8.13
C MET A 216 -13.22 -0.53 8.31
N PRO A 217 -14.55 -0.66 8.11
CA PRO A 217 -15.49 0.41 8.39
C PRO A 217 -15.30 0.96 9.82
N ASN A 218 -15.09 2.27 9.95
CA ASN A 218 -14.88 2.98 11.22
C ASN A 218 -13.59 2.63 11.99
N GLU A 219 -12.64 1.94 11.36
CA GLU A 219 -11.32 1.67 11.93
C GLU A 219 -10.23 2.51 11.27
N GLN A 220 -9.05 2.54 11.89
CA GLN A 220 -7.86 3.17 11.32
C GLN A 220 -7.22 2.28 10.26
N TRP A 221 -6.40 2.88 9.39
CA TRP A 221 -5.61 2.12 8.43
C TRP A 221 -4.53 1.30 9.14
N THR A 222 -4.47 0.02 8.79
CA THR A 222 -3.47 -0.94 9.26
C THR A 222 -2.69 -1.51 8.08
N ILE A 223 -1.50 -2.06 8.37
CA ILE A 223 -0.63 -2.66 7.36
C ILE A 223 -0.67 -4.17 7.51
N GLU A 224 -1.17 -4.84 6.49
CA GLU A 224 -1.25 -6.30 6.42
C GLU A 224 0.03 -6.92 5.86
N THR A 225 0.63 -6.25 4.88
CA THR A 225 1.88 -6.69 4.26
C THR A 225 2.77 -5.48 4.03
N TRP A 226 4.03 -5.62 4.39
CA TRP A 226 5.03 -4.55 4.36
C TRP A 226 5.74 -4.49 3.00
N PRO A 227 6.28 -3.31 2.62
CA PRO A 227 7.15 -3.21 1.45
C PRO A 227 8.36 -4.13 1.55
N LYS A 228 8.87 -4.58 0.40
CA LYS A 228 9.98 -5.54 0.30
C LYS A 228 11.34 -4.86 0.52
N LEU A 229 11.58 -4.39 1.75
CA LEU A 229 12.89 -3.94 2.23
C LEU A 229 13.56 -5.06 3.01
N ARG A 230 14.79 -5.43 2.63
CA ARG A 230 15.55 -6.50 3.30
C ARG A 230 16.96 -6.06 3.60
N PHE A 231 17.42 -6.45 4.78
CA PHE A 231 18.81 -6.37 5.19
C PHE A 231 19.30 -7.80 5.46
N GLU A 232 20.42 -8.16 4.84
CA GLU A 232 21.08 -9.45 5.01
C GLU A 232 22.52 -9.19 5.46
N ASP A 233 22.94 -9.86 6.53
CA ASP A 233 24.34 -9.90 6.95
C ASP A 233 24.88 -11.31 6.70
N SER A 234 25.81 -11.42 5.75
CA SER A 234 26.44 -12.71 5.45
C SER A 234 27.31 -13.15 6.63
N SER A 235 27.45 -14.46 6.82
CA SER A 235 28.42 -15.04 7.77
C SER A 235 29.87 -14.60 7.53
N ALA A 236 30.19 -14.13 6.31
CA ALA A 236 31.47 -13.54 5.94
C ALA A 236 31.57 -12.02 6.24
N GLY A 237 30.56 -11.41 6.85
CA GLY A 237 30.49 -9.98 7.19
C GLY A 237 30.11 -9.05 6.03
N GLN A 238 29.70 -9.60 4.88
CA GLN A 238 29.23 -8.80 3.75
C GLN A 238 27.75 -8.46 3.95
N GLN A 239 27.47 -7.17 4.09
CA GLN A 239 26.13 -6.64 4.23
C GLN A 239 25.49 -6.40 2.87
N ARG A 240 24.20 -6.73 2.74
CA ARG A 240 23.38 -6.46 1.55
C ARG A 240 22.07 -5.82 1.95
N VAL A 241 21.74 -4.71 1.29
CA VAL A 241 20.44 -4.06 1.37
C VAL A 241 19.75 -4.24 0.04
N SER A 242 18.53 -4.79 0.08
CA SER A 242 17.68 -4.90 -1.11
C SER A 242 16.33 -4.24 -0.89
N LEU A 243 15.91 -3.43 -1.85
CA LEU A 243 14.60 -2.79 -1.89
C LEU A 243 14.00 -2.96 -3.28
N THR A 244 12.79 -3.51 -3.33
CA THR A 244 12.02 -3.56 -4.58
C THR A 244 10.87 -2.59 -4.48
N LEU A 245 10.92 -1.52 -5.26
CA LEU A 245 9.84 -0.57 -5.43
C LEU A 245 8.89 -1.07 -6.51
N THR A 246 7.58 -0.98 -6.29
CA THR A 246 6.56 -1.34 -7.30
C THR A 246 5.64 -0.15 -7.56
N ASP A 247 5.72 0.41 -8.77
CA ASP A 247 4.80 1.43 -9.28
C ASP A 247 3.68 0.76 -10.08
N ILE A 248 2.43 1.07 -9.72
CA ILE A 248 1.24 0.54 -10.40
C ILE A 248 0.48 1.72 -10.99
N GLU A 249 0.58 1.87 -12.31
CA GLU A 249 -0.09 2.92 -13.05
C GLU A 249 -1.37 2.39 -13.69
N ALA A 250 -2.48 3.07 -13.43
CA ALA A 250 -3.75 2.79 -14.08
C ALA A 250 -3.88 3.60 -15.36
N GLU A 251 -4.08 2.94 -16.50
CA GLU A 251 -4.39 3.60 -17.75
C GLU A 251 -5.91 3.68 -17.93
N GLY A 252 -6.44 4.90 -18.02
CA GLY A 252 -7.88 5.12 -18.21
C GLY A 252 -8.73 4.90 -16.95
N SER A 253 -10.01 4.60 -17.16
CA SER A 253 -10.96 4.35 -16.07
C SER A 253 -10.93 2.89 -15.68
N MET A 254 -10.81 2.62 -14.38
CA MET A 254 -10.88 1.25 -13.87
C MET A 254 -12.24 0.61 -14.18
N PRO A 255 -12.27 -0.68 -14.52
CA PRO A 255 -13.50 -1.36 -14.93
C PRO A 255 -14.47 -1.45 -13.76
N SER A 256 -15.76 -1.30 -14.08
CA SER A 256 -16.85 -1.30 -13.11
C SER A 256 -17.92 -2.34 -13.47
N GLY A 257 -18.51 -2.96 -12.46
CA GLY A 257 -19.53 -4.00 -12.61
C GLY A 257 -19.27 -5.22 -11.72
N ASN A 258 -20.07 -6.28 -11.90
CA ASN A 258 -19.96 -7.50 -11.08
C ASN A 258 -18.70 -8.33 -11.39
N SER A 259 -18.00 -8.01 -12.48
CA SER A 259 -16.71 -8.58 -12.86
C SER A 259 -15.91 -7.55 -13.63
N ALA A 260 -14.60 -7.56 -13.44
CA ALA A 260 -13.66 -6.72 -14.17
C ALA A 260 -12.62 -7.60 -14.86
N THR A 261 -12.33 -7.31 -16.12
CA THR A 261 -11.15 -7.85 -16.81
C THR A 261 -10.05 -6.83 -16.68
N LEU A 262 -8.90 -7.25 -16.14
CA LEU A 262 -7.71 -6.42 -16.00
C LEU A 262 -6.62 -7.00 -16.89
N GLU A 263 -5.97 -6.13 -17.63
CA GLU A 263 -4.72 -6.43 -18.33
C GLU A 263 -3.58 -5.71 -17.62
N LEU A 264 -2.59 -6.49 -17.18
CA LEU A 264 -1.37 -5.97 -16.57
C LEU A 264 -0.24 -6.07 -17.58
N LEU A 265 0.49 -4.98 -17.78
CA LEU A 265 1.63 -4.91 -18.68
C LEU A 265 2.87 -4.43 -17.92
N SER A 266 4.00 -5.12 -18.09
CA SER A 266 5.28 -4.69 -17.54
C SER A 266 5.92 -3.64 -18.45
N LYS A 267 6.36 -2.51 -17.88
CA LYS A 267 7.27 -1.56 -18.56
C LYS A 267 8.75 -1.97 -18.43
N GLY A 268 9.03 -3.10 -17.77
CA GLY A 268 10.35 -3.62 -17.49
C GLY A 268 10.94 -3.04 -16.20
N PRO A 269 11.73 -3.83 -15.44
CA PRO A 269 12.35 -3.35 -14.21
C PRO A 269 13.52 -2.42 -14.52
N ILE A 270 13.66 -1.36 -13.71
CA ILE A 270 14.77 -0.41 -13.75
C ILE A 270 15.64 -0.63 -12.52
N SER A 271 16.94 -0.84 -12.71
CA SER A 271 17.90 -0.85 -11.61
C SER A 271 18.30 0.59 -11.27
N LEU A 272 18.00 1.00 -10.04
CA LEU A 272 18.30 2.33 -9.51
C LEU A 272 19.66 2.35 -8.80
N PHE A 273 20.00 1.24 -8.14
CA PHE A 273 21.28 0.97 -7.51
C PHE A 273 21.61 -0.52 -7.70
N ASP A 274 22.83 -0.85 -8.08
CA ASP A 274 23.33 -2.23 -8.17
C ASP A 274 24.84 -2.31 -7.91
N GLU A 275 25.31 -1.56 -6.92
CA GLU A 275 26.73 -1.37 -6.65
C GLU A 275 27.01 -1.29 -5.14
N LEU A 276 28.29 -1.23 -4.79
CA LEU A 276 28.69 -1.00 -3.41
C LEU A 276 28.37 0.45 -3.04
N ALA A 277 27.71 0.63 -1.90
CA ALA A 277 27.36 1.94 -1.39
C ALA A 277 27.69 2.06 0.10
N ARG A 278 27.65 3.29 0.59
CA ARG A 278 27.81 3.67 2.00
C ARG A 278 26.87 4.84 2.32
N ASN A 279 26.69 5.12 3.61
CA ASN A 279 25.86 6.23 4.09
C ASN A 279 24.45 6.26 3.46
N LEU A 280 23.79 5.10 3.29
CA LEU A 280 22.41 5.06 2.80
C LEU A 280 21.51 5.90 3.70
N ARG A 281 20.72 6.77 3.09
CA ARG A 281 19.63 7.47 3.75
C ARG A 281 18.39 7.30 2.89
N PHE A 282 17.29 6.94 3.51
CA PHE A 282 16.03 6.89 2.80
C PHE A 282 14.89 7.40 3.69
N SER A 283 13.89 7.98 3.06
CA SER A 283 12.65 8.38 3.70
C SER A 283 11.51 8.05 2.76
N MET A 284 10.34 7.88 3.36
CA MET A 284 9.12 7.59 2.64
C MET A 284 7.98 8.35 3.27
N VAL A 285 7.15 8.94 2.42
CA VAL A 285 5.91 9.62 2.79
C VAL A 285 4.76 8.88 2.13
N ASN A 286 3.74 8.54 2.90
CA ASN A 286 2.54 7.88 2.42
C ASN A 286 1.39 8.89 2.39
N ASP A 287 0.82 9.10 1.21
CA ASP A 287 -0.27 10.06 0.98
C ASP A 287 -1.66 9.41 1.12
N VAL A 288 -1.75 8.10 1.42
CA VAL A 288 -3.01 7.42 1.73
C VAL A 288 -3.55 7.84 3.09
N HIS A 289 -2.68 7.80 4.10
CA HIS A 289 -3.03 8.22 5.46
C HIS A 289 -1.78 8.51 6.29
N GLU A 290 -1.84 9.57 7.12
CA GLU A 290 -0.73 10.05 7.96
C GLU A 290 -0.19 9.02 8.98
N ILE A 291 -0.99 8.00 9.30
CA ILE A 291 -0.63 6.98 10.30
C ILE A 291 0.25 5.86 9.71
N ILE A 292 0.34 5.75 8.38
CA ILE A 292 1.08 4.66 7.73
C ILE A 292 2.59 4.89 7.81
N THR A 293 3.06 6.10 7.51
CA THR A 293 4.49 6.43 7.55
C THR A 293 5.13 6.15 8.93
N PRO A 294 4.54 6.58 10.06
CA PRO A 294 5.07 6.22 11.39
C PRO A 294 5.10 4.72 11.64
N GLN A 295 4.11 3.95 11.16
CA GLN A 295 4.11 2.49 11.31
C GLN A 295 5.25 1.84 10.53
N TYR A 296 5.55 2.31 9.30
CA TYR A 296 6.71 1.84 8.51
C TYR A 296 8.04 2.13 9.22
N ILE A 297 8.21 3.35 9.72
CA ILE A 297 9.40 3.75 10.47
C ILE A 297 9.56 2.88 11.72
N ALA A 298 8.50 2.69 12.50
CA ALA A 298 8.52 1.88 13.72
C ALA A 298 8.85 0.40 13.42
N HIS A 299 8.32 -0.16 12.33
CA HIS A 299 8.62 -1.53 11.92
C HIS A 299 10.08 -1.71 11.55
N TRP A 300 10.66 -0.82 10.74
CA TRP A 300 12.05 -0.96 10.28
C TRP A 300 13.09 -0.57 11.33
N SER A 301 12.77 0.36 12.23
CA SER A 301 13.70 0.83 13.28
C SER A 301 13.48 0.19 14.65
N GLY A 302 12.53 -0.75 14.77
CA GLY A 302 12.15 -1.38 16.04
C GLY A 302 13.35 -2.01 16.75
N ASP A 303 14.14 -2.81 16.04
CA ASP A 303 15.32 -3.48 16.63
C ASP A 303 16.38 -2.49 17.10
N TYR A 304 16.61 -1.41 16.34
CA TYR A 304 17.52 -0.34 16.75
C TYR A 304 17.08 0.28 18.08
N SER A 305 15.77 0.52 18.27
CA SER A 305 15.25 1.10 19.51
C SER A 305 15.53 0.23 20.75
N ILE A 306 15.47 -1.10 20.58
CA ILE A 306 15.79 -2.06 21.63
C ILE A 306 17.28 -2.02 21.96
N HIS A 307 18.15 -2.08 20.95
CA HIS A 307 19.61 -2.02 21.13
C HIS A 307 20.08 -0.70 21.74
N ASN A 308 19.42 0.40 21.39
CA ASN A 308 19.69 1.70 21.99
C ASN A 308 19.28 1.73 23.48
N ALA A 309 18.11 1.16 23.83
CA ALA A 309 17.63 1.09 25.20
C ALA A 309 18.55 0.26 26.13
N ILE A 310 19.18 -0.80 25.60
CA ILE A 310 20.13 -1.63 26.35
C ILE A 310 21.59 -1.14 26.25
N SER A 311 21.83 0.04 25.67
CA SER A 311 23.17 0.62 25.48
C SER A 311 24.15 -0.23 24.66
N SER A 312 23.64 -1.05 23.74
CA SER A 312 24.44 -1.90 22.85
C SER A 312 24.41 -1.42 21.38
N SER A 313 24.13 -0.14 21.15
CA SER A 313 23.95 0.41 19.79
C SER A 313 25.21 0.32 18.92
N GLY A 314 26.40 0.24 19.53
CA GLY A 314 27.67 0.07 18.80
C GLY A 314 27.84 -1.30 18.12
N GLU A 315 27.11 -2.32 18.56
CA GLU A 315 27.12 -3.66 17.97
C GLU A 315 25.95 -3.89 17.00
N TYR A 316 25.01 -2.93 16.93
CA TYR A 316 23.81 -3.06 16.13
C TYR A 316 24.12 -3.00 14.63
N ARG A 317 23.46 -3.90 13.89
CA ARG A 317 23.52 -3.98 12.44
C ARG A 317 22.11 -4.04 11.90
N GLY A 318 21.73 -3.05 11.09
CA GLY A 318 20.37 -2.94 10.56
C GLY A 318 19.94 -1.49 10.37
N PHE A 319 18.63 -1.31 10.19
CA PHE A 319 18.05 0.01 9.96
C PHE A 319 17.77 0.75 11.26
N GLY A 320 18.04 2.04 11.26
CA GLY A 320 17.70 2.91 12.38
C GLY A 320 17.41 4.34 11.91
N PRO A 321 16.89 5.18 12.80
CA PRO A 321 16.61 6.58 12.50
C PRO A 321 17.89 7.34 12.13
N TRP A 322 17.82 8.16 11.09
CA TRP A 322 18.86 9.12 10.76
C TRP A 322 18.65 10.41 11.56
N GLN A 323 19.72 10.93 12.17
CA GLN A 323 19.70 12.11 13.04
C GLN A 323 18.76 11.99 14.26
N ARG A 324 17.47 12.32 14.10
CA ARG A 324 16.49 12.32 15.19
C ARG A 324 15.95 10.93 15.44
N GLN A 325 15.93 10.49 16.70
CA GLN A 325 15.42 9.17 17.10
C GLN A 325 13.96 8.90 16.69
N SER A 326 13.16 9.93 16.41
CA SER A 326 11.81 9.80 15.86
C SER A 326 11.77 9.21 14.45
N GLY A 327 12.89 9.19 13.72
CA GLY A 327 12.93 8.79 12.31
C GLY A 327 12.32 9.81 11.35
N SER A 328 11.99 11.01 11.83
CA SER A 328 11.36 12.06 11.02
C SER A 328 12.24 12.59 9.89
N ASP A 329 13.56 12.46 10.03
CA ASP A 329 14.52 12.84 8.99
C ASP A 329 14.84 11.67 8.03
N GLY A 330 14.22 10.51 8.25
CA GLY A 330 14.46 9.28 7.51
C GLY A 330 15.19 8.22 8.32
N LEU A 331 15.60 7.18 7.60
CA LEU A 331 16.28 6.00 8.09
C LEU A 331 17.64 5.85 7.42
N THR A 332 18.56 5.20 8.12
CA THR A 332 19.91 4.88 7.65
C THR A 332 20.29 3.46 8.06
N LEU A 333 21.39 2.96 7.51
CA LEU A 333 21.96 1.66 7.86
C LEU A 333 23.08 1.85 8.89
N PHE A 334 23.06 1.04 9.94
CA PHE A 334 24.12 0.98 10.94
C PHE A 334 25.01 -0.26 10.75
N PRO A 335 26.34 -0.12 10.92
CA PRO A 335 27.09 1.13 11.06
C PRO A 335 27.20 1.89 9.73
N SER A 336 27.12 3.23 9.77
CA SER A 336 27.03 4.07 8.56
C SER A 336 28.27 4.06 7.67
N ASP A 337 29.43 3.80 8.25
CA ASP A 337 30.74 3.88 7.58
C ASP A 337 31.12 2.60 6.82
N ASN A 338 30.38 1.51 6.99
CA ASN A 338 30.64 0.27 6.29
C ASN A 338 30.10 0.32 4.86
N LYS A 339 30.87 -0.26 3.93
CA LYS A 339 30.38 -0.53 2.58
C LYS A 339 29.46 -1.74 2.61
N PHE A 340 28.35 -1.66 1.89
CA PHE A 340 27.40 -2.75 1.70
C PHE A 340 26.99 -2.81 0.22
N LEU A 341 26.51 -3.96 -0.21
CA LEU A 341 25.91 -4.10 -1.53
C LEU A 341 24.50 -3.50 -1.49
N LEU A 342 24.26 -2.46 -2.28
CA LEU A 342 22.96 -1.81 -2.38
C LEU A 342 22.28 -2.20 -3.69
N GLN A 343 21.10 -2.80 -3.57
CA GLN A 343 20.28 -3.18 -4.71
C GLN A 343 18.89 -2.60 -4.58
N ILE A 344 18.57 -1.66 -5.46
CA ILE A 344 17.25 -1.05 -5.49
C ILE A 344 16.72 -1.15 -6.90
N ASN A 345 15.58 -1.82 -7.04
CA ASN A 345 14.91 -2.02 -8.31
C ASN A 345 13.54 -1.35 -8.28
N LEU A 346 13.18 -0.69 -9.38
CA LEU A 346 11.84 -0.19 -9.63
C LEU A 346 11.14 -1.10 -10.63
N GLN A 347 10.04 -1.71 -10.22
CA GLN A 347 9.13 -2.47 -11.06
C GLN A 347 7.99 -1.56 -11.47
N GLN A 348 7.71 -1.49 -12.77
CA GLN A 348 6.66 -0.63 -13.32
C GLN A 348 5.61 -1.50 -14.00
N VAL A 349 4.38 -1.43 -13.50
CA VAL A 349 3.24 -2.18 -14.00
C VAL A 349 2.16 -1.21 -14.42
N GLU A 350 1.70 -1.37 -15.66
CA GLU A 350 0.56 -0.66 -16.21
C GLU A 350 -0.67 -1.56 -16.14
N VAL A 351 -1.79 -0.99 -15.72
CA VAL A 351 -3.05 -1.68 -15.52
C VAL A 351 -4.10 -1.06 -16.42
N ILE A 352 -4.59 -1.87 -17.36
CA ILE A 352 -5.57 -1.50 -18.36
C ILE A 352 -6.89 -2.19 -18.00
N GLY A 353 -7.97 -1.40 -18.03
CA GLY A 353 -9.31 -1.74 -17.57
C GLY A 353 -10.31 -2.08 -18.66
#